data_AF-A0A1Q9PH66-F1
#
_entry.id   AF-A0A1Q9PH66-F1
#
_cell.length_a   1.000
_cell.length_b   1.000
_cell.length_c   1.000
_cell.angle_alpha   90.00
_cell.angle_beta   90.00
_cell.angle_gamma   90.00
#
_symmetry.space_group_name_H-M   'P 1'
#
loop_
_entity.id
_entity.type
_entity.pdbx_description
1 polymer ?
#
loop_
_entity_poly.entity_id
_entity_poly.type
_entity_poly.pdbx_seq_one_letter_code
_entity_poly.pdbx_strand_id
1 'polypeptide(L)' 'MMVCEWRSFSTDSETYTLETFQDLVGDEFEAMMFKDNDDIPAYIWTINFVIIVKRSTKVLTDVSFEKIPRNPVCE' A
#
# COMPACT_ATOMS: atom_id res chain seq x y z
N MET A 1 2.13 -11.54 6.78
CA MET A 1 3.44 -11.86 6.19
C MET A 1 4.03 -10.61 5.57
N MET A 2 5.29 -10.27 5.90
CA MET A 2 6.03 -9.19 5.24
C MET A 2 6.80 -9.77 4.05
N VAL A 3 6.83 -9.05 2.93
CA VAL A 3 7.61 -9.37 1.74
C VAL A 3 8.35 -8.12 1.26
N CYS A 4 9.58 -8.30 0.80
CA CYS A 4 10.40 -7.21 0.24
C CYS A 4 10.31 -7.16 -1.29
N GLU A 5 9.39 -7.92 -1.87
CA GLU A 5 9.13 -7.96 -3.29
C GLU A 5 7.71 -7.48 -3.53
N TRP A 6 7.50 -6.74 -4.61
CA TRP A 6 6.17 -6.28 -4.96
C TRP A 6 5.29 -7.46 -5.35
N ARG A 7 4.12 -7.55 -4.73
CA ARG A 7 3.06 -8.47 -5.13
C ARG A 7 1.85 -7.63 -5.55
N SER A 8 1.60 -7.60 -6.85
CA SER A 8 0.45 -6.89 -7.41
C SER A 8 -0.84 -7.42 -6.81
N PHE A 9 -1.75 -6.51 -6.51
CA PHE A 9 -3.07 -6.83 -5.98
C PHE A 9 -4.11 -6.05 -6.76
N SER A 10 -5.28 -6.65 -6.89
CA SER A 10 -6.40 -6.05 -7.61
C SER A 10 -7.56 -5.84 -6.64
N THR A 11 -8.26 -4.75 -6.87
CA THR A 11 -9.53 -4.43 -6.25
C THR A 11 -10.63 -4.60 -7.29
N ASP A 12 -11.88 -4.40 -6.88
CA ASP A 12 -13.01 -4.47 -7.82
C ASP A 12 -12.96 -3.34 -8.86
N SER A 13 -12.26 -2.23 -8.55
CA SER A 13 -12.15 -1.05 -9.42
C SER A 13 -10.83 -0.93 -10.17
N GLU A 14 -9.71 -1.36 -9.58
CA GLU A 14 -8.37 -1.11 -10.13
C GLU A 14 -7.35 -2.19 -9.76
N THR A 15 -6.36 -2.39 -10.64
CA THR A 15 -5.20 -3.26 -10.38
C THR A 15 -3.98 -2.42 -10.05
N TYR A 16 -3.39 -2.64 -8.88
CA TYR A 16 -2.20 -1.95 -8.41
C TYR A 16 -0.95 -2.77 -8.72
N THR A 17 -0.26 -2.37 -9.80
CA THR A 17 1.10 -2.85 -10.10
C THR A 17 2.14 -1.96 -9.43
N LEU A 18 3.41 -2.40 -9.42
CA LEU A 18 4.50 -1.62 -8.86
C LEU A 18 4.59 -0.24 -9.52
N GLU A 19 4.48 -0.20 -10.85
CA GLU A 19 4.55 1.04 -11.63
C GLU A 19 3.40 1.99 -11.27
N THR A 20 2.16 1.50 -11.28
CA THR A 20 0.99 2.32 -10.93
C THR A 20 1.06 2.83 -9.49
N PHE A 21 1.54 2.00 -8.56
CA PHE A 21 1.68 2.40 -7.16
C PHE A 21 2.75 3.48 -6.98
N GLN A 22 3.94 3.31 -7.58
CA GLN A 22 5.02 4.29 -7.46
C GLN A 22 4.66 5.62 -8.12
N ASP A 23 3.93 5.60 -9.25
CA ASP A 23 3.40 6.80 -9.89
C ASP A 23 2.37 7.51 -8.99
N LEU A 24 1.44 6.75 -8.39
CA LEU A 24 0.39 7.28 -7.50
C LEU A 24 0.96 7.86 -6.20
N VAL A 25 1.95 7.20 -5.59
CA VAL A 25 2.55 7.64 -4.32
C VAL A 25 3.67 8.66 -4.53
N GLY A 26 4.29 8.65 -5.72
CA GLY A 26 5.46 9.45 -6.06
C GLY A 26 6.69 9.08 -5.24
N ASP A 27 6.84 7.81 -4.86
CA ASP A 27 7.94 7.32 -4.04
C ASP A 27 8.30 5.88 -4.41
N GLU A 28 9.52 5.45 -4.08
CA GLU A 28 10.02 4.12 -4.43
C GLU A 28 9.64 3.07 -3.38
N PHE A 29 9.17 1.91 -3.83
CA PHE A 29 8.75 0.79 -2.98
C PHE A 29 9.94 0.10 -2.31
N GLU A 30 9.80 -0.25 -1.03
CA GLU A 30 10.77 -1.06 -0.30
C GLU A 30 10.21 -2.41 0.17
N ALA A 31 9.01 -2.41 0.75
CA ALA A 31 8.42 -3.62 1.33
C ALA A 31 6.92 -3.50 1.48
N MET A 32 6.22 -4.62 1.60
CA MET A 32 4.80 -4.66 1.92
C MET A 32 4.48 -5.74 2.95
N MET A 33 3.47 -5.50 3.76
CA MET A 33 2.96 -6.45 4.73
C MET A 33 1.51 -6.77 4.43
N PHE A 34 1.23 -8.07 4.31
CA PHE A 34 -0.10 -8.64 4.29
C PHE A 34 -0.51 -9.05 5.71
N LYS A 35 -1.74 -8.74 6.12
CA LYS A 35 -2.35 -9.23 7.36
C LYS A 35 -3.42 -10.27 7.02
N ASP A 36 -3.62 -11.25 7.89
CA ASP A 36 -4.76 -12.18 7.87
C ASP A 36 -5.07 -12.92 6.54
N ASN A 37 -4.08 -13.62 5.97
CA ASN A 37 -4.22 -14.46 4.77
C ASN A 37 -4.81 -13.75 3.53
N ASP A 38 -4.64 -12.43 3.52
CA ASP A 38 -5.40 -11.58 2.64
C ASP A 38 -4.58 -11.17 1.40
N ASP A 39 -5.24 -10.99 0.26
CA ASP A 39 -4.59 -10.77 -1.04
C ASP A 39 -4.14 -9.32 -1.27
N ILE A 40 -4.62 -8.38 -0.45
CA ILE A 40 -4.23 -6.95 -0.49
C ILE A 40 -3.34 -6.65 0.73
N PRO A 41 -2.20 -5.97 0.57
CA PRO A 41 -1.36 -5.57 1.69
C PRO A 41 -2.13 -4.67 2.66
N ALA A 42 -1.79 -4.75 3.94
CA ALA A 42 -2.24 -3.80 4.96
C ALA A 42 -1.32 -2.59 5.07
N TYR A 43 -0.02 -2.79 4.80
CA TYR A 43 1.00 -1.73 4.84
C TYR A 43 1.95 -1.87 3.67
N ILE A 44 2.40 -0.74 3.15
CA ILE A 44 3.43 -0.66 2.11
C ILE A 44 4.45 0.38 2.56
N TRP A 45 5.70 -0.02 2.71
CA TRP A 45 6.82 0.86 2.98
C TRP A 45 7.44 1.34 1.68
N THR A 46 7.71 2.62 1.64
CA THR A 46 8.50 3.28 0.63
C THR A 46 9.74 3.90 1.28
N ILE A 47 10.63 4.49 0.48
CA ILE A 47 11.85 5.15 1.00
C ILE A 47 11.49 6.21 2.06
N ASN A 48 10.51 7.06 1.75
CA ASN A 48 10.19 8.23 2.56
C ASN A 48 8.94 8.06 3.42
N PHE A 49 8.05 7.12 3.07
CA PHE A 49 6.73 7.00 3.67
C PHE A 49 6.34 5.56 4.02
N VAL A 50 5.36 5.45 4.90
CA VAL A 50 4.61 4.23 5.19
C VAL A 50 3.18 4.47 4.76
N ILE A 51 2.73 3.67 3.80
CA ILE A 51 1.37 3.72 3.27
C ILE A 51 0.54 2.67 4.00
N ILE A 52 -0.53 3.12 4.64
CA ILE A 52 -1.55 2.25 5.23
C ILE A 52 -2.64 2.05 4.18
N VAL A 53 -2.90 0.79 3.85
CA VAL A 53 -3.96 0.42 2.91
C VAL A 53 -5.21 0.07 3.71
N LYS A 54 -6.21 0.95 3.66
CA LYS A 54 -7.50 0.76 4.34
C LYS A 54 -8.52 0.27 3.33
N ARG A 55 -9.11 -0.89 3.62
CA ARG A 55 -10.18 -1.47 2.80
C ARG A 55 -11.54 -0.98 3.26
N SER A 56 -12.39 -0.61 2.31
CA SER A 56 -13.79 -0.31 2.57
C SER A 56 -14.64 -1.50 2.17
N THR A 57 -15.45 -2.02 3.11
CA THR A 57 -16.30 -3.21 2.89
C THR A 57 -17.79 -2.88 2.69
N LYS A 58 -18.15 -1.60 2.54
CA LYS A 58 -19.56 -1.19 2.60
C LYS A 58 -20.38 -1.51 1.33
N VAL A 59 -19.80 -1.51 0.13
CA VAL A 59 -20.55 -1.77 -1.13
C VAL A 59 -19.67 -2.32 -2.28
N LEU A 60 -18.43 -1.84 -2.40
CA LEU A 60 -17.42 -2.29 -3.37
C LEU A 60 -16.13 -2.58 -2.61
N THR A 61 -15.32 -3.55 -3.07
CA THR A 61 -13.98 -3.80 -2.52
C THR A 61 -13.06 -2.67 -2.98
N ASP A 62 -13.16 -1.52 -2.33
CA ASP A 62 -12.39 -0.31 -2.61
C ASP A 62 -11.26 -0.15 -1.57
N VAL A 63 -10.13 0.42 -2.00
CA VAL A 63 -8.96 0.63 -1.14
C VAL A 63 -8.59 2.10 -1.11
N SER A 64 -8.26 2.57 0.08
CA SER A 64 -7.74 3.93 0.30
C SER A 64 -6.31 3.85 0.84
N PHE A 65 -5.46 4.74 0.33
CA PHE A 65 -4.05 4.83 0.71
C PHE A 65 -3.84 6.03 1.63
N GLU A 66 -3.44 5.76 2.87
CA GLU A 66 -3.08 6.81 3.83
C GLU A 66 -1.56 6.86 3.97
N LYS A 67 -0.98 8.02 3.66
CA LYS A 67 0.48 8.22 3.63
C LYS A 67 0.96 8.81 4.95
N ILE A 68 1.90 8.13 5.60
CA ILE A 68 2.52 8.56 6.86
C ILE A 68 4.03 8.74 6.63
N PRO A 69 4.64 9.87 7.05
CA PRO A 69 6.09 10.03 6.93
C PRO A 69 6.82 8.97 7.76
N ARG A 70 7.81 8.31 7.17
CA ARG A 70 8.57 7.24 7.83
C ARG A 70 9.38 7.77 9.02
N ASN A 71 9.85 9.01 8.91
CA ASN A 71 10.48 9.74 9.99
C ASN A 71 9.73 11.06 10.18
N PRO A 72 9.11 11.31 11.34
CA PRO A 72 8.48 12.60 11.59
C PRO A 72 9.57 13.66 11.64
N VAL A 73 9.52 14.61 10.69
CA VAL A 73 10.21 15.89 10.85
C VAL A 73 9.38 16.69 11.87
N CYS A 74 9.75 16.58 13.14
CA CYS A 74 9.29 17.52 14.15
C CYS A 74 10.11 18.80 13.96
N GLU A 75 9.50 19.85 13.41
CA GLU A 75 10.01 21.22 13.52
C GLU A 75 9.51 21.87 14.81
#